data_AF-A0A953LR01-F1
#
_entry.id   AF-A0A953LR01-F1
#
_cell.length_a   1.000
_cell.length_b   1.000
_cell.length_c   1.000
_cell.angle_alpha   90.00
_cell.angle_beta   90.00
_cell.angle_gamma   90.00
#
_symmetry.space_group_name_H-M   'P 1'
#
loop_
_entity.id
_entity.type
_entity.pdbx_description
1 polymer ?
#
loop_
_entity_poly.entity_id
_entity_poly.type
_entity_poly.pdbx_seq_one_letter_code
_entity_poly.pdbx_strand_id
1 'polypeptide(L)'
;MTHRVLCCLLFFWSCLAWPACPPHKLTEPAQVRLNGDAVLIVTHATSTHDARFSAKRGVDEAVRFAKRSRIPVVYLQDDTPEQFYFMEDCDPDYWVFSAGGEIKFDVPPAHVYIVGGHLELCLSATLHDVLHKWSGMAPRNLTVTYFMDAIYSNGKLVEPTEPYYRDFEKFMGVVAYRRPGGEHWPKLTLLETLGVIVREEHELEYLKKTLPRWDRTFSPSYRVELQLNDSVRKVLRPAPGWHPPTLLFRFIDSAINLADPTRPY
;
A
#
# COMPACT_ATOMS: atom_id res chain seq x y z
N MET A 1 -65.06 32.57 4.09
CA MET A 1 -63.75 32.78 3.44
C MET A 1 -62.69 32.00 4.20
N THR A 2 -62.18 30.98 3.53
CA THR A 2 -61.05 30.14 3.91
C THR A 2 -59.75 30.95 4.01
N HIS A 3 -58.98 30.79 5.08
CA HIS A 3 -57.51 30.73 5.00
C HIS A 3 -56.91 30.01 6.22
N ARG A 4 -56.40 28.80 5.94
CA ARG A 4 -55.32 28.15 6.68
C ARG A 4 -54.08 29.04 6.60
N VAL A 5 -53.37 29.27 7.70
CA VAL A 5 -51.90 29.40 7.68
C VAL A 5 -51.34 28.66 8.88
N LEU A 6 -51.08 27.38 8.63
CA LEU A 6 -50.07 26.57 9.27
C LEU A 6 -48.70 27.18 8.89
N CYS A 7 -47.88 27.63 9.84
CA CYS A 7 -46.46 27.81 9.53
C CYS A 7 -45.57 27.87 10.79
N CYS A 8 -44.43 27.20 10.66
CA CYS A 8 -43.22 27.31 11.47
C CYS A 8 -43.13 26.51 12.78
N LEU A 9 -43.41 25.20 12.69
CA LEU A 9 -42.50 24.22 13.31
C LEU A 9 -41.18 24.26 12.51
N LEU A 10 -40.29 25.18 12.88
CA LEU A 10 -38.93 25.22 12.37
C LEU A 10 -38.21 23.95 12.86
N PHE A 11 -38.08 23.03 11.91
CA PHE A 11 -37.24 21.85 11.97
C PHE A 11 -35.87 22.19 12.60
N PHE A 12 -35.69 21.76 13.85
CA PHE A 12 -34.39 21.42 14.40
C PHE A 12 -33.86 20.17 13.68
N TRP A 13 -33.56 20.31 12.39
CA TRP A 13 -32.59 19.44 11.73
C TRP A 13 -31.24 20.12 11.87
N SER A 14 -30.74 20.09 13.11
CA SER A 14 -29.30 20.17 13.34
C SER A 14 -28.68 19.09 12.46
N CYS A 15 -28.05 19.49 11.37
CA CYS A 15 -27.16 18.62 10.62
C CYS A 15 -26.27 17.94 11.65
N LEU A 16 -26.44 16.63 11.82
CA LEU A 16 -25.48 15.79 12.50
C LEU A 16 -24.20 15.92 11.68
N ALA A 17 -23.39 16.93 12.00
CA ALA A 17 -22.02 16.98 11.57
C ALA A 17 -21.40 15.70 12.12
N TRP A 18 -21.08 14.77 11.23
CA TRP A 18 -20.19 13.68 11.63
C TRP A 18 -18.95 14.34 12.21
N PRO A 19 -18.55 13.96 13.44
CA PRO A 19 -17.35 14.52 14.01
C PRO A 19 -16.21 14.26 13.03
N ALA A 20 -15.35 15.26 12.83
CA ALA A 20 -14.05 15.04 12.21
C ALA A 20 -13.34 13.87 12.93
N CYS A 21 -12.45 13.16 12.24
CA CYS A 21 -11.67 12.09 12.86
C CYS A 21 -11.09 12.59 14.19
N PRO A 22 -11.13 11.79 15.27
CA PRO A 22 -10.47 12.16 16.51
C PRO A 22 -8.96 12.34 16.26
N PRO A 23 -8.26 13.14 17.09
CA PRO A 23 -6.81 13.26 17.00
C PRO A 23 -6.13 11.88 17.04
N HIS A 24 -5.08 11.72 16.24
CA HIS A 24 -4.41 10.43 16.12
C HIS A 24 -3.74 10.05 17.44
N LYS A 25 -4.20 8.96 18.04
CA LYS A 25 -3.58 8.42 19.24
C LYS A 25 -2.52 7.40 18.86
N LEU A 26 -1.26 7.83 18.92
CA LEU A 26 -0.12 6.94 18.69
C LEU A 26 -0.10 5.80 19.73
N THR A 27 0.14 4.60 19.22
CA THR A 27 0.37 3.37 19.96
C THR A 27 1.86 3.14 20.07
N GLU A 28 2.34 2.87 21.28
CA GLU A 28 3.72 2.44 21.49
C GLU A 28 3.99 1.11 20.77
N PRO A 29 5.11 0.94 20.05
CA PRO A 29 5.38 -0.29 19.29
C PRO A 29 5.25 -1.58 20.11
N ALA A 30 5.63 -1.54 21.39
CA ALA A 30 5.52 -2.68 22.32
C ALA A 30 4.07 -3.06 22.69
N GLN A 31 3.08 -2.22 22.37
CA GLN A 31 1.66 -2.46 22.61
C GLN A 31 0.91 -2.99 21.39
N VAL A 32 1.52 -2.96 20.20
CA VAL A 32 0.91 -3.50 18.99
C VAL A 32 0.74 -5.02 19.13
N ARG A 33 -0.48 -5.52 18.93
CA ARG A 33 -0.83 -6.94 18.98
C ARG A 33 -1.54 -7.34 17.69
N LEU A 34 -0.85 -8.10 16.85
CA LEU A 34 -1.37 -8.59 15.57
C LEU A 34 -1.76 -10.06 15.71
N ASN A 35 -2.99 -10.27 16.18
CA ASN A 35 -3.55 -11.60 16.40
C ASN A 35 -4.29 -12.04 15.12
N GLY A 36 -3.64 -12.82 14.26
CA GLY A 36 -4.23 -13.33 13.02
C GLY A 36 -3.17 -13.76 12.01
N ASP A 37 -3.63 -14.25 10.86
CA ASP A 37 -2.74 -14.73 9.79
C ASP A 37 -2.29 -13.62 8.84
N ALA A 38 -3.00 -12.48 8.85
CA ALA A 38 -2.73 -11.34 7.99
C ALA A 38 -2.72 -9.99 8.72
N VAL A 39 -2.07 -8.99 8.14
CA VAL A 39 -2.12 -7.56 8.55
C VAL A 39 -2.06 -6.67 7.32
N LEU A 40 -2.76 -5.53 7.34
CA LEU A 40 -2.58 -4.42 6.39
C LEU A 40 -1.71 -3.36 7.05
N ILE A 41 -0.62 -2.99 6.39
CA ILE A 41 0.24 -1.88 6.80
C ILE A 41 0.08 -0.75 5.77
N VAL A 42 -0.24 0.45 6.25
CA VAL A 42 -0.33 1.67 5.45
C VAL A 42 0.85 2.58 5.77
N THR A 43 1.77 2.70 4.82
CA THR A 43 2.97 3.52 5.00
C THR A 43 2.73 4.95 4.50
N HIS A 44 2.74 5.94 5.38
CA HIS A 44 2.81 7.39 5.06
C HIS A 44 1.82 7.90 4.00
N ALA A 45 0.61 7.36 3.97
CA ALA A 45 -0.47 7.76 3.06
C ALA A 45 -0.96 9.20 3.33
N THR A 46 -0.21 10.18 2.80
CA THR A 46 -0.35 11.60 3.11
C THR A 46 -0.31 12.46 1.87
N SER A 47 -0.99 13.60 1.88
CA SER A 47 -0.93 14.59 0.81
C SER A 47 0.38 15.37 0.77
N THR A 48 1.20 15.31 1.82
CA THR A 48 2.56 15.86 1.82
C THR A 48 3.46 15.08 0.86
N HIS A 49 3.32 13.76 0.83
CA HIS A 49 4.14 12.87 0.03
C HIS A 49 3.47 12.48 -1.30
N ASP A 50 2.15 12.38 -1.33
CA ASP A 50 1.34 12.18 -2.54
C ASP A 50 0.33 13.32 -2.69
N ALA A 51 0.84 14.45 -3.17
CA ALA A 51 0.07 15.67 -3.31
C ALA A 51 -0.97 15.64 -4.46
N ARG A 52 -0.92 14.59 -5.31
CA ARG A 52 -1.98 14.31 -6.30
C ARG A 52 -3.13 13.49 -5.71
N PHE A 53 -2.97 12.95 -4.50
CA PHE A 53 -3.85 11.93 -3.96
C PHE A 53 -4.00 10.72 -4.90
N SER A 54 -2.95 10.41 -5.67
CA SER A 54 -2.97 9.36 -6.68
C SER A 54 -3.33 7.99 -6.09
N ALA A 55 -2.78 7.68 -4.92
CA ALA A 55 -3.00 6.41 -4.24
C ALA A 55 -4.22 6.41 -3.31
N LYS A 56 -4.83 7.58 -3.04
CA LYS A 56 -5.89 7.73 -2.01
C LYS A 56 -7.01 6.71 -2.19
N ARG A 57 -7.58 6.63 -3.40
CA ARG A 57 -8.67 5.69 -3.69
C ARG A 57 -8.26 4.24 -3.42
N GLY A 58 -7.08 3.82 -3.90
CA GLY A 58 -6.59 2.46 -3.68
C GLY A 58 -6.35 2.15 -2.20
N VAL A 59 -5.81 3.11 -1.45
CA VAL A 59 -5.62 2.99 0.01
C VAL A 59 -6.96 2.82 0.71
N ASP A 60 -7.96 3.63 0.38
CA ASP A 60 -9.30 3.52 0.98
C ASP A 60 -9.97 2.16 0.66
N GLU A 61 -9.82 1.66 -0.57
CA GLU A 61 -10.31 0.31 -0.93
C GLU A 61 -9.57 -0.81 -0.19
N ALA A 62 -8.26 -0.69 -0.03
CA ALA A 62 -7.45 -1.66 0.70
C ALA A 62 -7.83 -1.71 2.18
N VAL A 63 -8.02 -0.55 2.82
CA VAL A 63 -8.49 -0.46 4.20
C VAL A 63 -9.90 -1.05 4.31
N ARG A 64 -10.82 -0.71 3.40
CA ARG A 64 -12.18 -1.28 3.39
C ARG A 64 -12.17 -2.79 3.22
N PHE A 65 -11.31 -3.32 2.36
CA PHE A 65 -11.08 -4.77 2.21
C PHE A 65 -10.59 -5.39 3.52
N ALA A 66 -9.59 -4.80 4.17
CA ALA A 66 -9.04 -5.30 5.43
C ALA A 66 -10.10 -5.33 6.53
N LYS A 67 -10.85 -4.22 6.73
CA LYS A 67 -11.90 -4.13 7.75
C LYS A 67 -13.01 -5.15 7.51
N ARG A 68 -13.48 -5.33 6.27
CA ARG A 68 -14.48 -6.37 5.92
C ARG A 68 -13.98 -7.78 6.21
N SER A 69 -12.68 -8.00 6.02
CA SER A 69 -12.03 -9.30 6.23
C SER A 69 -11.52 -9.50 7.65
N ARG A 70 -11.75 -8.54 8.56
CA ARG A 70 -11.22 -8.52 9.94
C ARG A 70 -9.70 -8.67 10.00
N ILE A 71 -9.01 -8.10 9.03
CA ILE A 71 -7.55 -8.00 8.99
C ILE A 71 -7.16 -6.74 9.76
N PRO A 72 -6.28 -6.83 10.78
CA PRO A 72 -5.78 -5.66 11.49
C PRO A 72 -5.13 -4.64 10.55
N VAL A 73 -5.38 -3.36 10.81
CA VAL A 73 -4.88 -2.23 10.04
C VAL A 73 -3.91 -1.40 10.89
N VAL A 74 -2.67 -1.27 10.43
CA VAL A 74 -1.64 -0.45 11.07
C VAL A 74 -1.31 0.74 10.17
N TYR A 75 -1.46 1.94 10.69
CA TYR A 75 -1.05 3.18 10.03
C TYR A 75 0.30 3.62 10.57
N LEU A 76 1.27 3.79 9.66
CA LEU A 76 2.57 4.36 9.99
C LEU A 76 2.52 5.87 9.81
N GLN A 77 2.79 6.59 10.90
CA GLN A 77 2.73 8.04 10.97
C GLN A 77 4.11 8.65 11.23
N ASP A 78 4.53 9.62 10.43
CA ASP A 78 5.70 10.48 10.67
C ASP A 78 5.29 11.82 11.32
N ASP A 79 6.17 12.82 11.23
CA ASP A 79 5.92 14.19 11.73
C ASP A 79 4.96 15.02 10.84
N THR A 80 4.38 14.42 9.79
CA THR A 80 3.38 15.09 8.96
C THR A 80 2.15 15.47 9.81
N PRO A 81 1.66 16.72 9.72
CA PRO A 81 0.44 17.12 10.43
C PRO A 81 -0.76 16.22 10.10
N GLU A 82 -1.53 15.84 11.12
CA GLU A 82 -2.61 14.85 11.04
C GLU A 82 -3.59 15.12 9.89
N GLN A 83 -3.93 16.38 9.63
CA GLN A 83 -4.86 16.78 8.57
C GLN A 83 -4.43 16.42 7.14
N PHE A 84 -3.17 16.04 6.94
CA PHE A 84 -2.64 15.63 5.64
C PHE A 84 -2.67 14.11 5.43
N TYR A 85 -2.96 13.31 6.45
CA TYR A 85 -3.27 11.89 6.26
C TYR A 85 -4.63 11.77 5.59
N PHE A 86 -4.70 11.04 4.49
CA PHE A 86 -5.85 11.12 3.59
C PHE A 86 -6.76 9.90 3.62
N MET A 87 -6.48 8.92 4.47
CA MET A 87 -7.33 7.73 4.62
C MET A 87 -8.71 8.15 5.14
N GLU A 88 -9.77 7.58 4.57
CA GLU A 88 -11.14 7.83 5.02
C GLU A 88 -11.46 7.18 6.37
N ASP A 89 -10.75 6.11 6.71
CA ASP A 89 -10.93 5.38 7.96
C ASP A 89 -10.22 6.10 9.11
N CYS A 90 -11.01 6.56 10.08
CA CYS A 90 -10.52 7.25 11.27
C CYS A 90 -10.15 6.27 12.42
N ASP A 91 -10.40 4.97 12.27
CA ASP A 91 -10.33 3.97 13.33
C ASP A 91 -9.49 2.75 12.91
N PRO A 92 -8.19 2.94 12.61
CA PRO A 92 -7.29 1.81 12.43
C PRO A 92 -7.09 1.08 13.77
N ASP A 93 -6.65 -0.17 13.72
CA ASP A 93 -6.30 -0.89 14.95
C ASP A 93 -5.13 -0.21 15.68
N TYR A 94 -4.17 0.35 14.93
CA TYR A 94 -3.01 1.05 15.47
C TYR A 94 -2.55 2.21 14.59
N TRP A 95 -2.30 3.35 15.22
CA TRP A 95 -1.39 4.39 14.70
C TRP A 95 -0.02 4.19 15.33
N VAL A 96 1.05 4.09 14.54
CA VAL A 96 2.41 3.86 15.05
C VAL A 96 3.37 4.87 14.44
N PHE A 97 4.18 5.52 15.30
CA PHE A 97 5.18 6.46 14.80
C PHE A 97 6.29 5.75 14.03
N SER A 98 6.62 6.28 12.86
CA SER A 98 7.63 5.80 11.93
C SER A 98 8.12 6.98 11.09
N ALA A 99 9.36 7.41 11.27
CA ALA A 99 9.86 8.63 10.61
C ALA A 99 10.15 8.41 9.12
N GLY A 100 10.69 7.23 8.78
CA GLY A 100 11.12 6.86 7.44
C GLY A 100 10.48 5.57 6.93
N GLY A 101 9.42 5.08 7.56
CA GLY A 101 8.74 3.82 7.21
C GLY A 101 9.25 2.61 7.99
N GLU A 102 10.25 2.77 8.87
CA GLU A 102 10.73 1.72 9.75
C GLU A 102 9.65 1.20 10.71
N ILE A 103 9.68 -0.09 11.04
CA ILE A 103 8.75 -0.70 12.00
C ILE A 103 9.47 -1.25 13.24
N LYS A 104 9.01 -0.79 14.41
CA LYS A 104 9.59 -1.14 15.72
C LYS A 104 8.73 -2.15 16.51
N PHE A 105 7.69 -2.70 15.89
CA PHE A 105 6.82 -3.74 16.44
C PHE A 105 7.01 -5.06 15.71
N ASP A 106 6.58 -6.17 16.32
CA ASP A 106 6.65 -7.50 15.72
C ASP A 106 5.58 -7.69 14.64
N VAL A 107 5.90 -8.49 13.61
CA VAL A 107 4.94 -8.87 12.55
C VAL A 107 4.76 -10.40 12.49
N PRO A 108 4.09 -11.01 13.49
CA PRO A 108 3.80 -12.45 13.48
C PRO A 108 2.93 -12.97 12.33
N PRO A 109 1.98 -12.21 11.75
CA PRO A 109 1.20 -12.66 10.58
C PRO A 109 2.10 -13.15 9.44
N ALA A 110 1.66 -14.20 8.74
CA ALA A 110 2.38 -14.74 7.59
C ALA A 110 2.05 -13.99 6.28
N HIS A 111 0.99 -13.18 6.29
CA HIS A 111 0.54 -12.41 5.14
C HIS A 111 0.53 -10.91 5.48
N VAL A 112 1.31 -10.11 4.75
CA VAL A 112 1.27 -8.65 4.84
C VAL A 112 0.66 -8.10 3.57
N TYR A 113 -0.41 -7.32 3.71
CA TYR A 113 -0.87 -6.41 2.68
C TYR A 113 -0.16 -5.06 2.90
N ILE A 114 0.35 -4.46 1.84
CA ILE A 114 1.12 -3.21 1.93
C ILE A 114 0.56 -2.17 0.95
N VAL A 115 0.35 -0.96 1.46
CA VAL A 115 -0.15 0.21 0.70
C VAL A 115 0.50 1.50 1.21
N GLY A 116 0.24 2.60 0.52
CA GLY A 116 0.81 3.91 0.81
C GLY A 116 2.07 4.14 0.00
N GLY A 117 3.18 4.51 0.62
CA GLY A 117 4.39 4.80 -0.14
C GLY A 117 5.37 5.57 0.71
N HIS A 118 6.40 6.15 0.11
CA HIS A 118 6.81 6.06 -1.29
C HIS A 118 7.40 4.67 -1.58
N LEU A 119 6.98 4.00 -2.66
CA LEU A 119 7.46 2.66 -3.07
C LEU A 119 8.99 2.51 -2.95
N GLU A 120 9.75 3.46 -3.51
CA GLU A 120 11.21 3.42 -3.56
C GLU A 120 11.89 3.88 -2.26
N LEU A 121 11.15 4.45 -1.29
CA LEU A 121 11.69 4.97 -0.04
C LEU A 121 11.02 4.33 1.18
N CYS A 122 10.07 5.02 1.83
CA CYS A 122 9.54 4.59 3.12
C CYS A 122 8.79 3.25 3.05
N LEU A 123 8.11 2.93 1.95
CA LEU A 123 7.48 1.62 1.80
C LEU A 123 8.52 0.50 1.62
N SER A 124 9.63 0.78 0.95
CA SER A 124 10.78 -0.13 0.88
C SER A 124 11.42 -0.36 2.26
N ALA A 125 11.56 0.68 3.08
CA ALA A 125 12.02 0.56 4.46
C ALA A 125 11.06 -0.27 5.33
N THR A 126 9.75 -0.03 5.23
CA THR A 126 8.73 -0.84 5.91
C THR A 126 8.89 -2.32 5.57
N LEU A 127 9.01 -2.65 4.28
CA LEU A 127 9.13 -4.02 3.84
C LEU A 127 10.49 -4.65 4.21
N HIS A 128 11.57 -3.88 4.20
CA HIS A 128 12.86 -4.37 4.68
C HIS A 128 12.76 -4.88 6.11
N ASP A 129 12.14 -4.10 7.00
CA ASP A 129 11.98 -4.47 8.40
C ASP A 129 11.00 -5.64 8.59
N VAL A 130 9.89 -5.69 7.82
CA VAL A 130 8.99 -6.86 7.81
C VAL A 130 9.77 -8.13 7.46
N LEU A 131 10.53 -8.09 6.37
CA LEU A 131 11.30 -9.25 5.92
C LEU A 131 12.40 -9.64 6.92
N HIS A 132 13.06 -8.65 7.53
CA HIS A 132 14.09 -8.89 8.53
C HIS A 132 13.52 -9.55 9.79
N LYS A 133 12.35 -9.13 10.26
CA LYS A 133 11.67 -9.78 11.39
C LYS A 133 11.27 -11.21 11.05
N TRP A 134 10.70 -11.42 9.86
CA TRP A 134 10.32 -12.75 9.39
C TRP A 134 11.51 -13.71 9.24
N SER A 135 12.69 -13.23 8.82
CA SER A 135 13.85 -14.10 8.66
C SER A 135 14.41 -14.63 9.98
N GLY A 136 14.11 -13.97 11.10
CA GLY A 136 14.40 -14.46 12.46
C GLY A 136 13.38 -15.46 13.02
N MET A 137 12.28 -15.71 12.32
CA MET A 137 11.22 -16.62 12.78
C MET A 137 11.43 -18.06 12.29
N ALA A 138 10.65 -18.99 12.84
CA ALA A 138 10.60 -20.37 12.36
C ALA A 138 10.19 -20.41 10.87
N PRO A 139 10.85 -21.25 10.03
CA PRO A 139 10.55 -21.31 8.61
C PRO A 139 9.09 -21.67 8.32
N ARG A 140 8.46 -20.90 7.44
CA ARG A 140 7.05 -21.04 7.02
C ARG A 140 6.79 -20.32 5.71
N ASN A 141 5.62 -20.54 5.13
CA ASN A 141 5.17 -19.78 3.96
C ASN A 141 4.80 -18.36 4.37
N LEU A 142 5.26 -17.40 3.57
CA LEU A 142 5.11 -15.96 3.80
C LEU A 142 4.60 -15.31 2.51
N THR A 143 3.76 -14.30 2.63
CA THR A 143 3.23 -13.56 1.47
C THR A 143 3.22 -12.07 1.75
N VAL A 144 3.76 -11.29 0.82
CA VAL A 144 3.55 -9.85 0.74
C VAL A 144 2.62 -9.59 -0.44
N THR A 145 1.52 -8.87 -0.22
CA THR A 145 0.60 -8.44 -1.28
C THR A 145 0.63 -6.93 -1.41
N TYR A 146 1.03 -6.46 -2.60
CA TYR A 146 1.03 -5.07 -2.99
C TYR A 146 -0.29 -4.77 -3.72
N PHE A 147 -1.05 -3.79 -3.23
CA PHE A 147 -2.15 -3.22 -4.02
C PHE A 147 -1.60 -2.05 -4.84
N MET A 148 -1.44 -2.25 -6.13
CA MET A 148 -0.63 -1.36 -6.98
C MET A 148 -1.28 0.01 -7.19
N ASP A 149 -2.61 0.10 -7.20
CA ASP A 149 -3.37 1.36 -7.22
C ASP A 149 -3.30 2.14 -5.88
N ALA A 150 -2.90 1.46 -4.81
CA ALA A 150 -2.79 2.01 -3.47
C ALA A 150 -1.35 2.37 -3.10
N ILE A 151 -0.40 2.25 -4.04
CA ILE A 151 1.02 2.52 -3.79
C ILE A 151 1.48 3.68 -4.65
N TYR A 152 1.95 4.77 -4.04
CA TYR A 152 2.51 5.89 -4.79
C TYR A 152 4.03 5.75 -4.99
N SER A 153 4.45 6.13 -6.19
CA SER A 153 5.80 6.07 -6.75
C SER A 153 6.06 7.32 -7.59
N ASN A 154 7.31 7.57 -7.94
CA ASN A 154 7.68 8.52 -9.00
C ASN A 154 8.45 7.84 -10.15
N GLY A 155 8.42 6.50 -10.20
CA GLY A 155 9.10 5.68 -11.19
C GLY A 155 10.62 5.86 -11.21
N LYS A 156 11.24 6.16 -10.06
CA LYS A 156 12.70 6.38 -9.93
C LYS A 156 13.55 5.18 -10.41
N LEU A 157 12.94 4.00 -10.49
CA LEU A 157 13.59 2.77 -10.96
C LEU A 157 13.48 2.56 -12.48
N VAL A 158 12.79 3.44 -13.21
CA VAL A 158 12.74 3.42 -14.68
C VAL A 158 14.02 4.06 -15.22
N GLU A 159 14.83 3.27 -15.92
CA GLU A 159 16.16 3.68 -16.38
C GLU A 159 16.15 4.14 -17.85
N PRO A 160 16.97 5.13 -18.25
CA PRO A 160 17.05 5.63 -19.64
C PRO A 160 17.35 4.59 -20.72
N THR A 161 17.95 3.46 -20.32
CA THR A 161 18.30 2.33 -21.21
C THR A 161 17.13 1.40 -21.48
N GLU A 162 16.03 1.52 -20.74
CA GLU A 162 14.88 0.63 -20.84
C GLU A 162 14.00 0.97 -22.06
N PRO A 163 13.41 -0.04 -22.72
CA PRO A 163 12.66 0.16 -23.95
C PRO A 163 11.39 1.02 -23.77
N TYR A 164 10.87 1.10 -22.54
CA TYR A 164 9.67 1.87 -22.17
C TYR A 164 9.99 3.25 -21.57
N TYR A 165 11.26 3.63 -21.41
CA TYR A 165 11.66 4.90 -20.79
C TYR A 165 11.03 6.11 -21.49
N ARG A 166 10.99 6.11 -22.83
CA ARG A 166 10.43 7.24 -23.60
C ARG A 166 8.94 7.45 -23.34
N ASP A 167 8.18 6.37 -23.22
CA ASP A 167 6.75 6.44 -22.93
C ASP A 167 6.51 6.89 -21.48
N PHE A 168 7.35 6.42 -20.56
CA PHE A 168 7.34 6.86 -19.16
C PHE A 168 7.62 8.36 -19.02
N GLU A 169 8.69 8.87 -19.62
CA GLU A 169 9.02 10.30 -19.60
C GLU A 169 7.92 11.15 -20.23
N LYS A 170 7.32 10.69 -21.33
CA LYS A 170 6.20 11.36 -21.96
C LYS A 170 4.98 11.43 -21.03
N PHE A 171 4.64 10.32 -20.39
CA PHE A 171 3.53 10.26 -19.44
C PHE A 171 3.78 11.17 -18.23
N MET A 172 4.98 11.12 -17.66
CA MET A 172 5.40 11.98 -16.55
C MET A 172 5.38 13.46 -16.93
N GLY A 173 5.78 13.80 -18.16
CA GLY A 173 5.68 15.16 -18.68
C GLY A 173 4.25 15.69 -18.75
N VAL A 174 3.27 14.83 -19.03
CA VAL A 174 1.84 15.19 -19.00
C VAL A 174 1.36 15.36 -17.55
N VAL A 175 1.69 14.40 -16.68
CA VAL A 175 1.27 14.41 -15.27
C VAL A 175 1.85 15.61 -14.51
N ALA A 176 3.11 15.96 -14.78
CA ALA A 176 3.81 17.08 -14.18
C ALA A 176 3.57 18.42 -14.89
N TYR A 177 2.74 18.48 -15.94
CA TYR A 177 2.57 19.69 -16.73
C TYR A 177 2.11 20.87 -15.87
N ARG A 178 2.91 21.94 -15.84
CA ARG A 178 2.72 23.15 -15.02
C ARG A 178 2.67 22.89 -13.50
N ARG A 179 3.20 21.76 -13.04
CA ARG A 179 3.36 21.45 -11.61
C ARG A 179 4.80 21.76 -11.17
N PRO A 180 5.01 22.03 -9.88
CA PRO A 180 6.37 22.04 -9.32
C PRO A 180 7.04 20.69 -9.57
N GLY A 181 8.37 20.67 -9.72
CA GLY A 181 9.15 19.43 -9.75
C GLY A 181 9.62 19.01 -8.35
N GLY A 182 10.25 17.83 -8.26
CA GLY A 182 10.94 17.36 -7.05
C GLY A 182 10.44 16.00 -6.54
N GLU A 183 10.88 15.59 -5.36
CA GLU A 183 10.44 14.34 -4.71
C GLU A 183 8.91 14.31 -4.52
N HIS A 184 8.32 15.45 -4.13
CA HIS A 184 6.90 15.60 -3.83
C HIS A 184 6.00 15.60 -5.08
N TRP A 185 6.55 15.89 -6.27
CA TRP A 185 5.80 16.09 -7.51
C TRP A 185 6.65 15.71 -8.72
N PRO A 186 6.15 14.92 -9.68
CA PRO A 186 4.87 14.20 -9.75
C PRO A 186 4.87 12.84 -9.03
N LYS A 187 3.71 12.39 -8.54
CA LYS A 187 3.46 11.02 -8.07
C LYS A 187 2.56 10.26 -9.03
N LEU A 188 2.87 9.00 -9.28
CA LEU A 188 2.01 8.02 -9.94
C LEU A 188 1.68 6.91 -8.94
N THR A 189 0.64 6.13 -9.21
CA THR A 189 0.54 4.81 -8.58
C THR A 189 1.51 3.82 -9.23
N LEU A 190 1.85 2.74 -8.52
CA LEU A 190 2.59 1.62 -9.11
C LEU A 190 1.80 1.03 -10.29
N LEU A 191 0.47 0.97 -10.19
CA LEU A 191 -0.39 0.53 -11.28
C LEU A 191 -0.27 1.43 -12.52
N GLU A 192 -0.28 2.76 -12.35
CA GLU A 192 -0.07 3.70 -13.45
C GLU A 192 1.32 3.54 -14.09
N THR A 193 2.34 3.26 -13.28
CA THR A 193 3.71 3.04 -13.78
C THR A 193 3.79 1.78 -14.63
N LEU A 194 3.20 0.67 -14.16
CA LEU A 194 3.11 -0.57 -14.95
C LEU A 194 2.25 -0.40 -16.20
N GLY A 195 1.18 0.39 -16.14
CA GLY A 195 0.33 0.70 -17.29
C GLY A 195 1.05 1.39 -18.46
N VAL A 196 2.22 2.00 -18.21
CA VAL A 196 3.10 2.51 -19.27
C VAL A 196 4.01 1.42 -19.85
N ILE A 197 4.28 0.37 -19.09
CA ILE A 197 5.13 -0.76 -19.48
C ILE A 197 4.26 -1.81 -20.21
N VAL A 198 4.11 -1.65 -21.52
CA VAL A 198 3.15 -2.41 -22.34
C VAL A 198 3.35 -3.94 -22.31
N ARG A 199 4.57 -4.43 -22.08
CA ARG A 199 4.87 -5.87 -22.12
C ARG A 199 4.98 -6.44 -20.71
N GLU A 200 4.25 -7.52 -20.43
CA GLU A 200 4.28 -8.23 -19.15
C GLU A 200 5.70 -8.63 -18.73
N GLU A 201 6.54 -9.06 -19.68
CA GLU A 201 7.94 -9.40 -19.41
C GLU A 201 8.71 -8.23 -18.79
N HIS A 202 8.46 -7.00 -19.27
CA HIS A 202 9.08 -5.79 -18.76
C HIS A 202 8.45 -5.33 -17.44
N GLU A 203 7.15 -5.51 -17.24
CA GLU A 203 6.50 -5.26 -15.95
C GLU A 203 7.13 -6.14 -14.86
N LEU A 204 7.33 -7.43 -15.15
CA LEU A 204 7.98 -8.36 -14.24
C LEU A 204 9.43 -7.96 -13.93
N GLU A 205 10.20 -7.51 -14.92
CA GLU A 205 11.57 -7.01 -14.68
C GLU A 205 11.57 -5.75 -13.81
N TYR A 206 10.67 -4.80 -14.07
CA TYR A 206 10.51 -3.61 -13.23
C TYR A 206 10.13 -3.98 -11.79
N LEU A 207 9.15 -4.87 -11.61
CA LEU A 207 8.73 -5.33 -10.28
C LEU A 207 9.86 -6.05 -9.53
N LYS A 208 10.74 -6.79 -10.21
CA LYS A 208 11.93 -7.38 -9.54
C LYS A 208 12.84 -6.30 -8.96
N LYS A 209 12.97 -5.14 -9.61
CA LYS A 209 13.78 -4.01 -9.12
C LYS A 209 13.16 -3.34 -7.89
N THR A 210 11.83 -3.36 -7.76
CA THR A 210 11.11 -2.72 -6.65
C THR A 210 11.12 -3.55 -5.36
N LEU A 211 11.46 -4.84 -5.44
CA LEU A 211 11.47 -5.71 -4.28
C LEU A 211 12.55 -5.29 -3.25
N PRO A 212 12.25 -5.39 -1.94
CA PRO A 212 13.25 -5.20 -0.90
C PRO A 212 14.36 -6.28 -1.02
N ARG A 213 15.47 -6.13 -0.28
CA ARG A 213 16.63 -7.05 -0.29
C ARG A 213 16.35 -8.44 0.31
N TRP A 214 15.38 -9.17 -0.23
CA TRP A 214 15.05 -10.55 0.13
C TRP A 214 16.20 -11.51 -0.14
N ASP A 215 17.00 -11.22 -1.16
CA ASP A 215 18.15 -11.99 -1.63
C ASP A 215 19.23 -12.13 -0.55
N ARG A 216 19.40 -11.09 0.27
CA ARG A 216 20.34 -11.04 1.40
C ARG A 216 19.70 -11.36 2.75
N THR A 217 18.37 -11.33 2.83
CA THR A 217 17.63 -11.47 4.09
C THR A 217 17.23 -12.92 4.37
N PHE A 218 16.82 -13.67 3.34
CA PHE A 218 16.38 -15.05 3.49
C PHE A 218 17.45 -16.04 3.03
N SER A 219 17.66 -17.10 3.81
CA SER A 219 18.57 -18.20 3.49
C SER A 219 18.21 -18.89 2.16
N PRO A 220 19.16 -19.59 1.50
CA PRO A 220 18.89 -20.35 0.28
C PRO A 220 17.86 -21.48 0.42
N SER A 221 17.41 -21.82 1.63
CA SER A 221 16.35 -22.80 1.86
C SER A 221 14.95 -22.27 1.56
N TYR A 222 14.81 -20.95 1.34
CA TYR A 222 13.55 -20.33 0.95
C TYR A 222 13.40 -20.26 -0.57
N ARG A 223 12.28 -20.79 -1.07
CA ARG A 223 11.80 -20.53 -2.43
C ARG A 223 11.24 -19.12 -2.48
N VAL A 224 11.59 -18.36 -3.51
CA VAL A 224 11.10 -16.98 -3.68
C VAL A 224 10.34 -16.89 -4.99
N GLU A 225 9.11 -16.41 -4.92
CA GLU A 225 8.20 -16.30 -6.04
C GLU A 225 7.67 -14.88 -6.19
N LEU A 226 7.36 -14.51 -7.43
CA LEU A 226 6.64 -13.30 -7.77
C LEU A 226 5.41 -13.66 -8.60
N GLN A 227 4.29 -12.99 -8.34
CA GLN A 227 3.06 -13.14 -9.10
C GLN A 227 2.44 -11.77 -9.38
N LEU A 228 2.06 -11.53 -10.63
CA LEU A 228 1.33 -10.32 -11.06
C LEU A 228 -0.13 -10.70 -11.35
N ASN A 229 -1.06 -10.11 -10.61
CA ASN A 229 -2.48 -10.44 -10.62
C ASN A 229 -2.71 -11.95 -10.46
N ASP A 230 -3.43 -12.56 -11.40
CA ASP A 230 -3.68 -14.00 -11.47
C ASP A 230 -2.78 -14.71 -12.49
N SER A 231 -1.66 -14.08 -12.88
CA SER A 231 -0.69 -14.69 -13.80
C SER A 231 0.07 -15.85 -13.16
N VAL A 232 0.81 -16.58 -14.00
CA VAL A 232 1.63 -17.72 -13.55
C VAL A 232 2.74 -17.21 -12.64
N ARG A 233 2.86 -17.84 -11.46
CA ARG A 233 3.95 -17.55 -10.51
C ARG A 233 5.31 -17.74 -11.16
N LYS A 234 6.16 -16.72 -11.07
CA LYS A 234 7.54 -16.73 -11.54
C LYS A 234 8.46 -17.02 -10.37
N VAL A 235 9.28 -18.06 -10.50
CA VAL A 235 10.29 -18.39 -9.49
C VAL A 235 11.48 -17.47 -9.66
N LEU A 236 11.76 -16.66 -8.63
CA LEU A 236 12.94 -15.79 -8.57
C LEU A 236 14.15 -16.53 -8.01
N ARG A 237 13.93 -17.42 -7.04
CA ARG A 237 14.95 -18.30 -6.47
C ARG A 237 14.35 -19.67 -6.14
N PRO A 238 14.88 -20.78 -6.69
CA PRO A 238 14.48 -22.12 -6.27
C PRO A 238 15.06 -22.44 -4.88
N ALA A 239 14.49 -23.43 -4.21
CA ALA A 239 15.04 -23.96 -2.96
C ALA A 239 15.04 -25.50 -2.97
N PRO A 240 16.01 -26.13 -2.28
CA PRO A 240 16.10 -27.58 -2.20
C PRO A 240 14.99 -28.18 -1.32
N GLY A 241 14.64 -29.44 -1.56
CA GLY A 241 13.66 -30.21 -0.79
C GLY A 241 12.29 -30.33 -1.48
N TRP A 242 11.41 -31.17 -0.92
CA TRP A 242 10.10 -31.48 -1.52
C TRP A 242 9.08 -30.34 -1.30
N HIS A 243 9.12 -29.66 -0.16
CA HIS A 243 8.22 -28.56 0.19
C HIS A 243 8.97 -27.45 0.94
N PRO A 244 9.86 -26.71 0.25
CA PRO A 244 10.60 -25.63 0.89
C PRO A 244 9.65 -24.51 1.33
N PRO A 245 9.95 -23.81 2.44
CA PRO A 245 9.22 -22.61 2.82
C PRO A 245 9.30 -21.58 1.68
N THR A 246 8.17 -20.92 1.40
CA THR A 246 8.05 -20.01 0.25
C THR A 246 7.79 -18.58 0.71
N LEU A 247 8.52 -17.62 0.14
CA LEU A 247 8.20 -16.19 0.19
C LEU A 247 7.59 -15.79 -1.16
N LEU A 248 6.32 -15.38 -1.13
CA LEU A 248 5.59 -14.91 -2.30
C LEU A 248 5.45 -13.38 -2.26
N PHE A 249 5.90 -12.71 -3.31
CA PHE A 249 5.53 -11.33 -3.60
C PHE A 249 4.40 -11.31 -4.62
N ARG A 250 3.19 -10.94 -4.17
CA ARG A 250 2.01 -10.84 -5.02
C ARG A 250 1.70 -9.39 -5.30
N PHE A 251 1.59 -9.02 -6.56
CA PHE A 251 1.17 -7.70 -7.01
C PHE A 251 -0.24 -7.83 -7.55
N ILE A 252 -1.17 -7.00 -7.08
CA ILE A 252 -2.56 -7.00 -7.53
C ILE A 252 -2.92 -5.57 -7.91
N ASP A 253 -3.63 -5.37 -9.00
CA ASP A 253 -4.03 -4.03 -9.47
C ASP A 253 -4.71 -3.23 -8.36
N SER A 254 -5.70 -3.85 -7.69
CA SER A 254 -6.47 -3.21 -6.64
C SER A 254 -7.07 -4.21 -5.66
N ALA A 255 -7.29 -3.76 -4.41
CA ALA A 255 -7.99 -4.54 -3.39
C ALA A 255 -9.44 -4.88 -3.76
N ILE A 256 -10.05 -4.12 -4.67
CA ILE A 256 -11.42 -4.39 -5.15
C ILE A 256 -11.53 -5.76 -5.83
N ASN A 257 -10.45 -6.23 -6.46
CA ASN A 257 -10.39 -7.53 -7.15
C ASN A 257 -10.47 -8.71 -6.18
N LEU A 258 -10.16 -8.49 -4.90
CA LEU A 258 -10.32 -9.50 -3.85
C LEU A 258 -11.69 -9.43 -3.16
N ALA A 259 -12.37 -8.30 -3.23
CA ALA A 259 -13.66 -8.08 -2.60
C ALA A 259 -14.85 -8.59 -3.44
N ASP A 260 -14.67 -8.66 -4.77
CA ASP A 260 -15.69 -9.15 -5.71
C ASP A 260 -15.05 -10.04 -6.80
N PRO A 261 -14.96 -11.36 -6.59
CA PRO A 261 -14.35 -12.28 -7.54
C PRO A 261 -15.14 -12.45 -8.85
N THR A 262 -16.29 -11.78 -9.00
CA THR A 262 -17.16 -11.88 -10.19
C THR A 262 -16.97 -10.75 -11.21
N ARG A 263 -16.14 -9.74 -10.92
CA ARG A 263 -15.79 -8.69 -11.89
C ARG A 263 -14.63 -9.16 -12.78
N PRO A 264 -14.85 -9.38 -14.09
CA PRO A 264 -13.75 -9.56 -15.02
C PRO A 264 -12.99 -8.23 -15.19
N TYR A 265 -11.67 -8.37 -15.40
CA TYR A 265 -10.73 -7.31 -15.77
C TYR A 265 -11.19 -6.53 -17.00
#